data_AF-A0A2V8V8N0-F1
#
_entry.id   AF-A0A2V8V8N0-F1
#
_cell.length_a   1.000
_cell.length_b   1.000
_cell.length_c   1.000
_cell.angle_alpha   90.00
_cell.angle_beta   90.00
_cell.angle_gamma   90.00
#
_symmetry.space_group_name_H-M   'P 1'
#
loop_
_entity.id
_entity.type
_entity.pdbx_description
1 polymer ?
#
loop_
_entity_poly.entity_id
_entity_poly.type
_entity_poly.pdbx_seq_one_letter_code
_entity_poly.pdbx_strand_id
1 'polypeptide(L)'
;MSTMILKRFRGSYRPCPRMVAVGVEIAVAAIFAAGGEASSPHLAHTGLGAIQVPSGFRVEKVAGAGLVNYPMMGTIDDRGRLFLCESSGNTLTTEQMAAKPDYVIRMLEDTDGDGIYDRSTIFADHLTLPAGAVWYRGALYVATPPDLLRLEDTDGDGVADRLDVIVTGWHLSSNAASLHGPFFGPDGWLYLTDGRHGFDIKTKDGREYKGEASRIWRLRPDGTGLEWVAGGGFDNPVELVFLPTGETFGTMTYFQDPRDGQRDAIMHWVWGGVYPKPYPVTSEFKRTGDLMPVMTKFARIAPAGLLRYRSTSFGAEYKGNLFSAQFNPHRVQRHILSRDGATFHTQDSDFLTSVDPDFHPTDVIEDSDGSLLVVDTGAWFIHGCPISRVAKPEIKGSIYRIRKIGSPVVRDPRGEALNRNEKTPVELTRYLEDSRPAVRDRVQELLVEAGDRAIDALVATRENSPWYETRSAAVWALFRIGTSRAKEGVRSALEDPNFHVRIAAARAAGMARDREAVDRLAQMVIDDQPGTRRQSATALGQIGDPRAVPALISAASRATNRFNEHSVTYALIELNSSGPVIEALKNANPKNP
;
A
#
# COMPACT_ATOMS: atom_id res chain seq x y z
N MET A 1 -9.80 -73.50 20.11
CA MET A 1 -10.99 -73.11 19.33
C MET A 1 -10.53 -72.10 18.30
N SER A 2 -9.85 -72.54 17.24
CA SER A 2 -10.37 -73.14 16.00
C SER A 2 -10.77 -72.05 14.99
N THR A 3 -9.90 -71.67 14.05
CA THR A 3 -9.69 -72.19 12.67
C THR A 3 -10.76 -71.81 11.63
N MET A 4 -10.30 -71.19 10.53
CA MET A 4 -10.45 -71.57 9.09
C MET A 4 -10.18 -70.31 8.24
N ILE A 5 -9.14 -70.14 7.41
CA ILE A 5 -8.45 -70.91 6.34
C ILE A 5 -9.28 -71.13 5.05
N LEU A 6 -8.78 -70.46 4.00
CA LEU A 6 -8.75 -70.70 2.55
C LEU A 6 -9.51 -71.91 1.97
N LYS A 7 -10.07 -71.70 0.76
CA LYS A 7 -9.89 -72.64 -0.37
C LYS A 7 -9.97 -71.95 -1.75
N ARG A 8 -8.95 -72.24 -2.57
CA ARG A 8 -8.88 -72.10 -4.04
C ARG A 8 -9.87 -73.05 -4.72
N PHE A 9 -10.32 -72.72 -5.94
CA PHE A 9 -10.46 -73.71 -7.02
C PHE A 9 -10.27 -73.07 -8.43
N ARG A 10 -9.40 -73.71 -9.23
CA ARG A 10 -9.35 -73.73 -10.71
C ARG A 10 -10.59 -74.52 -11.18
N GLY A 11 -11.27 -74.35 -12.31
CA GLY A 11 -10.97 -73.89 -13.66
C GLY A 11 -11.58 -74.92 -14.64
N SER A 12 -12.24 -74.50 -15.73
CA SER A 12 -12.45 -75.32 -16.94
C SER A 12 -12.76 -74.43 -18.16
N TYR A 13 -12.35 -74.92 -19.33
CA TYR A 13 -11.99 -74.19 -20.56
C TYR A 13 -12.86 -74.65 -21.75
N ARG A 14 -12.93 -73.81 -22.82
CA ARG A 14 -13.00 -74.08 -24.30
C ARG A 14 -14.12 -73.28 -25.06
N PRO A 15 -14.03 -72.99 -26.40
CA PRO A 15 -13.21 -71.89 -27.00
C PRO A 15 -13.86 -71.11 -28.20
N CYS A 16 -13.18 -70.01 -28.63
CA CYS A 16 -13.17 -69.35 -29.99
C CYS A 16 -14.41 -68.58 -30.52
N PRO A 17 -14.28 -67.63 -31.51
CA PRO A 17 -13.10 -67.25 -32.31
C PRO A 17 -12.78 -65.73 -32.46
N ARG A 18 -11.63 -65.52 -33.12
CA ARG A 18 -10.91 -64.30 -33.55
C ARG A 18 -11.75 -63.12 -34.07
N MET A 19 -11.40 -61.90 -33.62
CA MET A 19 -11.73 -60.65 -34.30
C MET A 19 -10.66 -60.32 -35.36
N VAL A 20 -11.15 -60.02 -36.55
CA VAL A 20 -10.41 -59.57 -37.74
C VAL A 20 -10.14 -58.06 -37.61
N ALA A 21 -8.92 -57.64 -37.93
CA ALA A 21 -8.54 -56.24 -38.05
C ALA A 21 -9.18 -55.65 -39.32
N VAL A 22 -9.96 -54.57 -39.16
CA VAL A 22 -10.42 -53.73 -40.27
C VAL A 22 -9.60 -52.44 -40.23
N GLY A 23 -8.72 -52.28 -41.22
CA GLY A 23 -8.05 -51.02 -41.48
C GLY A 23 -9.04 -50.02 -42.07
N VAL A 24 -9.01 -48.79 -41.57
CA VAL A 24 -9.68 -47.64 -42.20
C VAL A 24 -8.57 -46.77 -42.78
N GLU A 25 -8.54 -46.71 -44.11
CA GLU A 25 -7.68 -45.83 -44.89
C GLU A 25 -8.05 -44.36 -44.65
N ILE A 26 -7.09 -43.55 -44.22
CA ILE A 26 -7.20 -42.10 -44.25
C ILE A 26 -6.61 -41.65 -45.59
N ALA A 27 -7.49 -41.18 -46.48
CA ALA A 27 -7.11 -40.58 -47.75
C ALA A 27 -6.31 -39.28 -47.51
N VAL A 28 -5.06 -39.28 -47.95
CA VAL A 28 -4.21 -38.09 -48.04
C VAL A 28 -4.59 -37.35 -49.32
N ALA A 29 -5.33 -36.26 -49.20
CA ALA A 29 -5.49 -35.29 -50.28
C ALA A 29 -4.30 -34.32 -50.25
N ALA A 30 -3.40 -34.46 -51.22
CA ALA A 30 -2.35 -33.49 -51.50
C ALA A 30 -2.98 -32.26 -52.18
N ILE A 31 -2.93 -31.11 -51.51
CA ILE A 31 -3.14 -29.80 -52.15
C ILE A 31 -1.76 -29.15 -52.27
N PHE A 32 -1.33 -28.95 -53.51
CA PHE A 32 -0.11 -28.24 -53.87
C PHE A 32 -0.20 -26.76 -53.48
N ALA A 33 0.93 -26.24 -53.01
CA ALA A 33 1.16 -24.88 -52.59
C ALA A 33 0.89 -23.84 -53.69
N ALA A 34 0.19 -22.76 -53.31
CA ALA A 34 0.46 -21.43 -53.87
C ALA A 34 1.27 -20.68 -52.81
N GLY A 35 2.49 -20.29 -53.15
CA GLY A 35 3.44 -19.64 -52.25
C GLY A 35 2.89 -18.33 -51.70
N GLY A 36 2.62 -18.30 -50.40
CA GLY A 36 2.73 -17.11 -49.58
C GLY A 36 4.04 -17.22 -48.82
N GLU A 37 4.87 -16.19 -48.87
CA GLU A 37 6.06 -16.07 -48.04
C GLU A 37 5.71 -16.44 -46.60
N ALA A 38 6.36 -17.47 -46.06
CA ALA A 38 6.34 -17.73 -44.64
C ALA A 38 6.89 -16.47 -43.97
N SER A 39 6.01 -15.72 -43.31
CA SER A 39 6.44 -14.65 -42.41
C SER A 39 7.46 -15.26 -41.46
N SER A 40 8.65 -14.65 -41.42
CA SER A 40 9.66 -14.96 -40.41
C SER A 40 8.98 -15.05 -39.04
N PRO A 41 9.39 -15.97 -38.14
CA PRO A 41 8.83 -16.01 -36.79
C PRO A 41 8.94 -14.60 -36.23
N HIS A 42 7.80 -13.94 -35.97
CA HIS A 42 7.80 -12.63 -35.34
C HIS A 42 8.70 -12.74 -34.12
N LEU A 43 9.84 -12.04 -34.13
CA LEU A 43 10.68 -11.88 -32.94
C LEU A 43 9.73 -11.49 -31.82
N ALA A 44 9.62 -12.32 -30.78
CA ALA A 44 8.79 -11.99 -29.63
C ALA A 44 9.22 -10.60 -29.15
N HIS A 45 8.29 -9.64 -29.16
CA HIS A 45 8.58 -8.29 -28.71
C HIS A 45 9.01 -8.37 -27.24
N THR A 46 10.17 -7.81 -26.90
CA THR A 46 10.69 -7.72 -25.52
C THR A 46 10.95 -6.26 -25.15
N GLY A 47 11.08 -5.99 -23.84
CA GLY A 47 11.30 -4.66 -23.29
C GLY A 47 10.24 -3.65 -23.74
N LEU A 48 10.67 -2.43 -24.11
CA LEU A 48 9.74 -1.35 -24.50
C LEU A 48 8.80 -1.73 -25.65
N GLY A 49 9.27 -2.53 -26.62
CA GLY A 49 8.46 -2.95 -27.78
C GLY A 49 7.33 -3.92 -27.43
N ALA A 50 7.39 -4.54 -26.25
CA ALA A 50 6.37 -5.47 -25.76
C ALA A 50 5.24 -4.78 -24.97
N ILE A 51 5.47 -3.52 -24.56
CA ILE A 51 4.59 -2.78 -23.67
C ILE A 51 3.51 -2.07 -24.47
N GLN A 52 2.28 -2.18 -23.99
CA GLN A 52 1.11 -1.49 -24.52
C GLN A 52 0.49 -0.61 -23.43
N VAL A 53 0.11 0.60 -23.81
CA VAL A 53 -0.63 1.57 -22.98
C VAL A 53 -1.88 2.03 -23.75
N PRO A 54 -2.95 2.50 -23.08
CA PRO A 54 -4.16 2.98 -23.72
C PRO A 54 -3.90 4.07 -24.76
N SER A 55 -4.79 4.14 -25.76
CA SER A 55 -4.81 5.24 -26.71
C SER A 55 -4.79 6.60 -26.01
N GLY A 56 -3.97 7.52 -26.53
CA GLY A 56 -3.74 8.83 -25.92
C GLY A 56 -2.63 8.84 -24.88
N PHE A 57 -1.95 7.72 -24.63
CA PHE A 57 -0.73 7.65 -23.81
C PHE A 57 0.47 7.22 -24.64
N ARG A 58 1.67 7.59 -24.15
CA ARG A 58 2.95 7.09 -24.64
C ARG A 58 3.74 6.51 -23.49
N VAL A 59 4.59 5.52 -23.80
CA VAL A 59 5.54 4.92 -22.87
C VAL A 59 6.95 5.07 -23.43
N GLU A 60 7.89 5.42 -22.55
CA GLU A 60 9.29 5.69 -22.87
C GLU A 60 10.16 4.93 -21.86
N LYS A 61 11.26 4.31 -22.28
CA LYS A 61 12.24 3.76 -21.33
C LYS A 61 13.15 4.89 -20.86
N VAL A 62 13.14 5.17 -19.56
CA VAL A 62 13.87 6.32 -18.96
C VAL A 62 15.07 5.92 -18.12
N ALA A 63 15.22 4.63 -17.80
CA ALA A 63 16.47 4.06 -17.30
C ALA A 63 16.52 2.55 -17.62
N GLY A 64 17.73 2.00 -17.74
CA GLY A 64 17.93 0.58 -18.00
C GLY A 64 19.36 0.12 -17.68
N ALA A 65 19.81 -0.93 -18.35
CA ALA A 65 21.15 -1.47 -18.19
C ALA A 65 22.23 -0.38 -18.33
N GLY A 66 23.13 -0.33 -17.34
CA GLY A 66 24.15 0.72 -17.21
C GLY A 66 23.80 1.74 -16.13
N LEU A 67 22.51 2.00 -15.92
CA LEU A 67 22.01 2.85 -14.82
C LEU A 67 21.43 2.02 -13.69
N VAL A 68 20.63 1.00 -14.00
CA VAL A 68 20.00 0.07 -13.04
C VAL A 68 20.26 -1.39 -13.44
N ASN A 69 20.18 -2.30 -12.48
CA ASN A 69 20.25 -3.74 -12.71
C ASN A 69 18.95 -4.45 -12.32
N TYR A 70 18.52 -4.37 -11.06
CA TYR A 70 17.35 -5.12 -10.56
C TYR A 70 16.51 -4.26 -9.59
N PRO A 71 16.00 -3.10 -10.06
CA PRO A 71 15.28 -2.17 -9.20
C PRO A 71 13.98 -2.82 -8.72
N MET A 72 13.53 -2.52 -7.51
CA MET A 72 12.33 -3.11 -6.90
C MET A 72 11.30 -2.03 -6.60
N MET A 73 11.45 -1.33 -5.49
CA MET A 73 10.53 -0.28 -5.04
C MET A 73 11.31 1.02 -4.86
N GLY A 74 10.65 2.17 -4.93
CA GLY A 74 11.37 3.43 -4.85
C GLY A 74 10.55 4.64 -4.45
N THR A 75 11.23 5.78 -4.40
CA THR A 75 10.66 7.07 -4.06
C THR A 75 11.42 8.19 -4.74
N ILE A 76 10.80 9.37 -4.84
CA ILE A 76 11.41 10.56 -5.44
C ILE A 76 11.65 11.58 -4.34
N ASP A 77 12.83 12.20 -4.33
CA ASP A 77 13.13 13.25 -3.38
C ASP A 77 12.59 14.63 -3.79
N ASP A 78 12.87 15.62 -2.96
CA ASP A 78 12.49 17.02 -3.19
C ASP A 78 13.18 17.69 -4.39
N ARG A 79 14.21 17.06 -4.97
CA ARG A 79 14.96 17.49 -6.16
C ARG A 79 14.58 16.72 -7.42
N GLY A 80 13.81 15.64 -7.30
CA GLY A 80 13.45 14.81 -8.45
C GLY A 80 14.36 13.63 -8.72
N ARG A 81 15.29 13.33 -7.80
CA ARG A 81 16.16 12.16 -7.89
C ARG A 81 15.37 10.93 -7.47
N LEU A 82 15.49 9.84 -8.22
CA LEU A 82 14.78 8.60 -7.97
C LEU A 82 15.65 7.64 -7.15
N PHE A 83 15.20 7.31 -5.95
CA PHE A 83 15.84 6.34 -5.07
C PHE A 83 15.15 4.99 -5.21
N LEU A 84 15.92 3.94 -5.51
CA LEU A 84 15.44 2.59 -5.78
C LEU A 84 16.12 1.61 -4.83
N CYS A 85 15.31 0.83 -4.13
CA CYS A 85 15.76 -0.42 -3.53
C CYS A 85 16.15 -1.37 -4.66
N GLU A 86 17.39 -1.85 -4.67
CA GLU A 86 17.91 -2.67 -5.76
C GLU A 86 18.56 -3.95 -5.23
N SER A 87 18.20 -5.08 -5.86
CA SER A 87 18.81 -6.37 -5.61
C SER A 87 20.19 -6.49 -6.27
N SER A 88 21.03 -7.39 -5.75
CA SER A 88 22.26 -7.84 -6.42
C SER A 88 21.99 -8.78 -7.60
N GLY A 89 20.77 -9.31 -7.72
CA GLY A 89 20.39 -10.37 -8.65
C GLY A 89 20.72 -11.77 -8.15
N ASN A 90 21.36 -11.87 -6.98
CA ASN A 90 21.64 -13.15 -6.34
C ASN A 90 20.39 -13.71 -5.66
N THR A 91 20.24 -15.02 -5.72
CA THR A 91 19.17 -15.78 -5.06
C THR A 91 19.74 -16.34 -3.75
N LEU A 92 19.71 -15.51 -2.69
CA LEU A 92 20.34 -15.80 -1.40
C LEU A 92 19.37 -16.46 -0.41
N THR A 93 19.87 -17.39 0.41
CA THR A 93 19.13 -17.83 1.62
C THR A 93 19.12 -16.72 2.67
N THR A 94 18.25 -16.85 3.67
CA THR A 94 18.18 -15.90 4.79
C THR A 94 19.52 -15.78 5.52
N GLU A 95 20.22 -16.90 5.74
CA GLU A 95 21.52 -16.93 6.41
C GLU A 95 22.61 -16.28 5.57
N GLN A 96 22.60 -16.50 4.25
CA GLN A 96 23.56 -15.88 3.32
C GLN A 96 23.37 -14.36 3.27
N MET A 97 22.11 -13.91 3.18
CA MET A 97 21.73 -12.51 3.18
C MET A 97 22.13 -11.81 4.49
N ALA A 98 21.94 -12.46 5.63
CA ALA A 98 22.38 -11.93 6.93
C ALA A 98 23.91 -11.88 7.05
N ALA A 99 24.61 -12.90 6.56
CA ALA A 99 26.07 -12.99 6.66
C ALA A 99 26.80 -12.01 5.73
N LYS A 100 26.24 -11.74 4.55
CA LYS A 100 26.81 -10.82 3.56
C LYS A 100 25.69 -10.06 2.83
N PRO A 101 25.15 -9.00 3.46
CA PRO A 101 24.16 -8.14 2.82
C PRO A 101 24.76 -7.50 1.55
N ASP A 102 24.07 -7.65 0.41
CA ASP A 102 24.55 -7.20 -0.90
C ASP A 102 23.54 -6.37 -1.70
N TYR A 103 22.43 -5.97 -1.06
CA TYR A 103 21.45 -5.07 -1.64
C TYR A 103 21.89 -3.62 -1.44
N VAL A 104 21.38 -2.74 -2.32
CA VAL A 104 21.74 -1.32 -2.32
C VAL A 104 20.50 -0.44 -2.44
N ILE A 105 20.64 0.82 -2.02
CA ILE A 105 19.84 1.92 -2.51
C ILE A 105 20.60 2.58 -3.64
N ARG A 106 19.98 2.58 -4.82
CA ARG A 106 20.50 3.27 -6.00
C ARG A 106 19.74 4.58 -6.20
N MET A 107 20.48 5.66 -6.42
CA MET A 107 19.92 6.96 -6.77
C MET A 107 20.16 7.24 -8.27
N LEU A 108 19.11 7.61 -8.98
CA LEU A 108 19.16 8.07 -10.36
C LEU A 108 18.89 9.56 -10.47
N GLU A 109 19.60 10.22 -11.38
CA GLU A 109 19.46 11.64 -11.65
C GLU A 109 19.31 11.88 -13.16
N ASP A 110 18.44 12.82 -13.48
CA ASP A 110 18.27 13.43 -14.80
C ASP A 110 19.00 14.78 -14.71
N THR A 111 20.22 14.85 -15.27
CA THR A 111 21.13 15.98 -15.04
C THR A 111 20.97 17.09 -16.07
N ASP A 112 20.29 16.83 -17.18
CA ASP A 112 19.98 17.82 -18.23
C ASP A 112 18.51 18.23 -18.29
N GLY A 113 17.62 17.55 -17.56
CA GLY A 113 16.22 17.87 -17.39
C GLY A 113 15.32 17.43 -18.55
N ASP A 114 15.76 16.48 -19.38
CA ASP A 114 14.98 15.98 -20.52
C ASP A 114 13.92 14.93 -20.14
N GLY A 115 13.92 14.47 -18.88
CA GLY A 115 13.02 13.47 -18.32
C GLY A 115 13.52 12.02 -18.43
N ILE A 116 14.75 11.81 -18.89
CA ILE A 116 15.48 10.55 -18.96
C ILE A 116 16.60 10.60 -17.92
N TYR A 117 16.76 9.54 -17.13
CA TYR A 117 17.87 9.49 -16.18
C TYR A 117 19.17 9.19 -16.91
N ASP A 118 20.26 9.87 -16.53
CA ASP A 118 21.58 9.75 -17.17
C ASP A 118 22.72 9.49 -16.18
N ARG A 119 22.49 9.68 -14.87
CA ARG A 119 23.45 9.41 -13.80
C ARG A 119 22.90 8.41 -12.80
N SER A 120 23.80 7.56 -12.29
CA SER A 120 23.49 6.53 -11.30
C SER A 120 24.57 6.49 -10.22
N THR A 121 24.14 6.54 -8.96
CA THR A 121 25.01 6.52 -7.77
C THR A 121 24.49 5.47 -6.80
N ILE A 122 25.39 4.72 -6.16
CA ILE A 122 25.01 3.89 -5.00
C ILE A 122 24.92 4.82 -3.80
N PHE A 123 23.70 5.12 -3.37
CA PHE A 123 23.47 6.02 -2.25
C PHE A 123 23.75 5.34 -0.91
N ALA A 124 23.37 4.07 -0.78
CA ALA A 124 23.69 3.24 0.38
C ALA A 124 23.84 1.79 -0.06
N ASP A 125 24.71 1.04 0.61
CA ASP A 125 24.95 -0.37 0.34
C ASP A 125 24.92 -1.20 1.63
N HIS A 126 25.32 -2.47 1.53
CA HIS A 126 25.34 -3.42 2.65
C HIS A 126 23.97 -3.59 3.33
N LEU A 127 22.89 -3.55 2.54
CA LEU A 127 21.53 -3.78 3.01
C LEU A 127 21.11 -5.24 2.78
N THR A 128 20.19 -5.71 3.61
CA THR A 128 19.70 -7.10 3.60
C THR A 128 18.65 -7.32 2.52
N LEU A 129 17.51 -6.63 2.63
CA LEU A 129 16.39 -6.71 1.68
C LEU A 129 15.58 -5.41 1.76
N PRO A 130 16.10 -4.29 1.24
CA PRO A 130 15.35 -3.04 1.21
C PRO A 130 14.09 -3.21 0.35
N ALA A 131 12.92 -2.89 0.91
CA ALA A 131 11.63 -3.12 0.28
C ALA A 131 10.73 -1.89 0.48
N GLY A 132 11.09 -0.79 -0.17
CA GLY A 132 10.39 0.48 -0.07
C GLY A 132 11.23 1.55 0.61
N ALA A 133 10.89 2.80 0.33
CA ALA A 133 11.50 3.96 0.93
C ALA A 133 10.58 5.18 0.86
N VAL A 134 10.81 6.17 1.72
CA VAL A 134 10.21 7.51 1.56
C VAL A 134 11.21 8.61 1.89
N TRP A 135 11.23 9.64 1.07
CA TRP A 135 11.98 10.87 1.34
C TRP A 135 11.20 11.76 2.30
N TYR A 136 11.83 12.16 3.41
CA TYR A 136 11.22 13.08 4.36
C TYR A 136 12.28 13.94 5.05
N ARG A 137 12.13 15.26 4.91
CA ARG A 137 12.97 16.30 5.55
C ARG A 137 14.48 16.07 5.38
N GLY A 138 14.91 15.88 4.13
CA GLY A 138 16.32 15.73 3.78
C GLY A 138 16.92 14.37 4.08
N ALA A 139 16.11 13.39 4.51
CA ALA A 139 16.55 12.04 4.80
C ALA A 139 15.73 11.00 4.02
N LEU A 140 16.36 9.89 3.68
CA LEU A 140 15.70 8.72 3.13
C LEU A 140 15.41 7.71 4.24
N TYR A 141 14.15 7.36 4.44
CA TYR A 141 13.77 6.28 5.33
C TYR A 141 13.57 5.00 4.54
N VAL A 142 14.12 3.88 5.00
CA VAL A 142 14.16 2.61 4.25
C VAL A 142 13.78 1.44 5.16
N ALA A 143 12.78 0.65 4.76
CA ALA A 143 12.53 -0.65 5.40
C ALA A 143 13.46 -1.70 4.81
N THR A 144 14.32 -2.28 5.64
CA THR A 144 15.24 -3.37 5.27
C THR A 144 15.42 -4.29 6.48
N PRO A 145 14.61 -5.36 6.60
CA PRO A 145 14.55 -6.19 7.79
C PRO A 145 15.95 -6.66 8.24
N PRO A 146 16.29 -6.63 9.54
CA PRO A 146 15.39 -6.42 10.67
C PRO A 146 15.05 -4.96 10.97
N ASP A 147 15.51 -4.01 10.15
CA ASP A 147 15.57 -2.59 10.50
C ASP A 147 14.65 -1.70 9.66
N LEU A 148 14.18 -0.63 10.31
CA LEU A 148 13.81 0.61 9.65
C LEU A 148 14.96 1.59 9.82
N LEU A 149 15.55 2.03 8.71
CA LEU A 149 16.69 2.95 8.68
C LEU A 149 16.25 4.37 8.34
N ARG A 150 17.06 5.34 8.79
CA ARG A 150 17.09 6.72 8.30
C ARG A 150 18.50 7.02 7.80
N LEU A 151 18.60 7.41 6.55
CA LEU A 151 19.84 7.66 5.83
C LEU A 151 19.93 9.14 5.44
N GLU A 152 21.07 9.77 5.69
CA GLU A 152 21.34 11.16 5.33
C GLU A 152 22.66 11.26 4.56
N ASP A 153 22.67 12.15 3.58
CA ASP A 153 23.86 12.64 2.87
C ASP A 153 24.10 14.06 3.41
N THR A 154 25.09 14.22 4.29
CA THR A 154 25.31 15.47 5.04
C THR A 154 26.33 16.40 4.39
N ASP A 155 27.12 15.90 3.43
CA ASP A 155 28.10 16.69 2.67
C ASP A 155 27.69 16.97 1.22
N GLY A 156 26.63 16.32 0.73
CA GLY A 156 26.00 16.55 -0.56
C GLY A 156 26.68 15.83 -1.74
N ASP A 157 27.51 14.82 -1.48
CA ASP A 157 28.22 14.07 -2.53
C ASP A 157 27.35 13.03 -3.27
N GLY A 158 26.13 12.79 -2.77
CA GLY A 158 25.19 11.81 -3.31
C GLY A 158 25.29 10.41 -2.70
N VAL A 159 26.04 10.25 -1.60
CA VAL A 159 26.19 9.02 -0.82
C VAL A 159 25.77 9.29 0.63
N ALA A 160 25.03 8.36 1.23
CA ALA A 160 24.65 8.47 2.63
C ALA A 160 25.88 8.27 3.53
N ASP A 161 26.21 9.30 4.32
CA ASP A 161 27.32 9.27 5.29
C ASP A 161 26.83 9.00 6.72
N ARG A 162 25.51 9.10 6.96
CA ARG A 162 24.88 8.87 8.25
C ARG A 162 23.73 7.89 8.14
N LEU A 163 23.80 6.87 8.99
CA LEU A 163 22.79 5.81 9.13
C LEU A 163 22.33 5.74 10.58
N ASP A 164 21.03 5.97 10.79
CA ASP A 164 20.37 5.78 12.08
C ASP A 164 19.38 4.61 11.99
N VAL A 165 19.53 3.60 12.86
CA VAL A 165 18.48 2.58 13.05
C VAL A 165 17.34 3.19 13.87
N ILE A 166 16.18 3.36 13.24
CA ILE A 166 15.00 4.00 13.84
C ILE A 166 14.25 3.01 14.72
N VAL A 167 13.97 1.82 14.19
CA VAL A 167 13.39 0.67 14.91
C VAL A 167 14.01 -0.60 14.33
N THR A 168 14.21 -1.61 15.17
CA THR A 168 14.70 -2.94 14.77
C THR A 168 13.85 -4.02 15.43
N GLY A 169 13.89 -5.23 14.88
CA GLY A 169 13.31 -6.42 15.51
C GLY A 169 12.40 -7.25 14.61
N TRP A 170 12.20 -6.88 13.35
CA TRP A 170 11.49 -7.75 12.39
C TRP A 170 12.37 -8.92 11.97
N HIS A 171 11.81 -10.10 11.74
CA HIS A 171 12.59 -11.23 11.29
C HIS A 171 12.95 -11.13 9.80
N LEU A 172 14.23 -11.30 9.49
CA LEU A 172 14.71 -11.39 8.12
C LEU A 172 14.27 -12.71 7.47
N SER A 173 13.84 -12.64 6.21
CA SER A 173 13.49 -13.81 5.43
C SER A 173 13.71 -13.58 3.94
N SER A 174 14.44 -14.51 3.30
CA SER A 174 14.60 -14.58 1.85
C SER A 174 13.28 -14.78 1.08
N ASN A 175 12.17 -15.12 1.75
CA ASN A 175 10.85 -15.27 1.13
C ASN A 175 10.21 -13.93 0.72
N ALA A 176 10.79 -12.79 1.13
CA ALA A 176 10.34 -11.42 0.84
C ALA A 176 8.92 -11.05 1.31
N ALA A 177 8.18 -11.97 1.95
CA ALA A 177 6.98 -11.68 2.74
C ALA A 177 7.37 -11.02 4.07
N SER A 178 7.96 -9.82 3.99
CA SER A 178 8.76 -9.22 5.05
C SER A 178 8.32 -7.78 5.37
N LEU A 179 9.19 -7.00 5.99
CA LEU A 179 8.95 -5.57 6.28
C LEU A 179 9.08 -4.74 5.01
N HIS A 180 8.03 -4.01 4.61
CA HIS A 180 8.06 -3.06 3.48
C HIS A 180 7.63 -1.65 3.91
N GLY A 181 7.93 -0.68 3.05
CA GLY A 181 7.72 0.77 3.26
C GLY A 181 9.01 1.49 3.64
N PRO A 182 8.97 2.57 4.43
CA PRO A 182 7.78 3.20 4.99
C PRO A 182 6.97 4.00 3.96
N PHE A 183 5.70 4.23 4.28
CA PHE A 183 4.76 5.09 3.56
C PHE A 183 4.37 6.28 4.43
N PHE A 184 4.48 7.51 3.91
CA PHE A 184 4.19 8.70 4.71
C PHE A 184 2.70 9.06 4.69
N GLY A 185 2.06 8.99 5.86
CA GLY A 185 0.65 9.33 6.03
C GLY A 185 0.40 10.84 6.11
N PRO A 186 -0.82 11.31 5.80
CA PRO A 186 -1.15 12.74 5.90
C PRO A 186 -1.10 13.27 7.35
N ASP A 187 -1.14 12.36 8.33
CA ASP A 187 -0.98 12.62 9.76
C ASP A 187 0.48 12.90 10.17
N GLY A 188 1.44 12.77 9.27
CA GLY A 188 2.87 12.94 9.53
C GLY A 188 3.55 11.72 10.16
N TRP A 189 2.91 10.55 10.10
CA TRP A 189 3.46 9.29 10.59
C TRP A 189 3.98 8.43 9.43
N LEU A 190 4.99 7.62 9.71
CA LEU A 190 5.44 6.55 8.83
C LEU A 190 4.57 5.32 9.06
N TYR A 191 4.15 4.66 7.99
CA TYR A 191 3.43 3.40 8.02
C TYR A 191 4.28 2.31 7.39
N LEU A 192 4.23 1.10 7.94
CA LEU A 192 4.99 -0.04 7.44
C LEU A 192 4.05 -1.22 7.26
N THR A 193 4.40 -2.12 6.36
CA THR A 193 3.74 -3.40 6.19
C THR A 193 4.68 -4.50 6.64
N ASP A 194 4.18 -5.47 7.38
CA ASP A 194 4.96 -6.57 7.94
C ASP A 194 4.27 -7.89 7.60
N GLY A 195 5.03 -8.80 7.00
CA GLY A 195 4.58 -10.13 6.61
C GLY A 195 4.68 -11.20 7.69
N ARG A 196 4.41 -12.45 7.31
CA ARG A 196 4.15 -13.58 8.22
C ARG A 196 5.36 -14.18 8.96
N HIS A 197 6.48 -13.46 9.06
CA HIS A 197 7.72 -13.99 9.63
C HIS A 197 7.93 -13.63 11.10
N GLY A 198 7.09 -12.75 11.63
CA GLY A 198 7.14 -12.35 13.02
C GLY A 198 8.21 -11.32 13.33
N PHE A 199 8.21 -10.92 14.60
CA PHE A 199 9.05 -9.86 15.13
C PHE A 199 9.25 -10.00 16.64
N ASP A 200 10.35 -9.43 17.11
CA ASP A 200 10.70 -9.23 18.51
C ASP A 200 11.33 -7.83 18.65
N ILE A 201 10.48 -6.83 18.87
CA ILE A 201 10.82 -5.41 18.80
C ILE A 201 10.87 -4.83 20.20
N LYS A 202 11.98 -4.17 20.51
CA LYS A 202 12.09 -3.26 21.65
C LYS A 202 12.21 -1.83 21.16
N THR A 203 11.20 -1.03 21.46
CA THR A 203 11.12 0.37 21.03
C THR A 203 11.98 1.29 21.90
N LYS A 204 12.32 2.47 21.35
CA LYS A 204 13.07 3.52 22.08
C LYS A 204 12.31 4.06 23.29
N ASP A 205 10.97 4.06 23.27
CA ASP A 205 10.11 4.46 24.38
C ASP A 205 9.79 3.31 25.36
N GLY A 206 10.49 2.17 25.24
CA GLY A 206 10.48 1.10 26.24
C GLY A 206 9.35 0.09 26.11
N ARG A 207 8.53 0.16 25.05
CA ARG A 207 7.53 -0.88 24.73
C ARG A 207 8.20 -2.07 24.05
N GLU A 208 7.67 -3.24 24.34
CA GLU A 208 8.12 -4.51 23.75
C GLU A 208 6.96 -5.13 22.97
N TYR A 209 7.25 -5.59 21.75
CA TYR A 209 6.31 -6.27 20.88
C TYR A 209 6.91 -7.59 20.44
N LYS A 210 6.15 -8.67 20.62
CA LYS A 210 6.54 -10.00 20.15
C LYS A 210 5.33 -10.70 19.54
N GLY A 211 5.49 -11.28 18.35
CA GLY A 211 4.41 -11.96 17.67
C GLY A 211 4.84 -12.54 16.32
N GLU A 212 3.98 -13.39 15.76
CA GLU A 212 4.20 -14.06 14.47
C GLU A 212 3.26 -13.54 13.37
N ALA A 213 2.14 -12.92 13.77
CA ALA A 213 1.15 -12.43 12.83
C ALA A 213 1.61 -11.19 12.04
N SER A 214 1.32 -11.18 10.75
CA SER A 214 1.47 -10.02 9.88
C SER A 214 0.67 -8.82 10.36
N ARG A 215 1.22 -7.62 10.20
CA ARG A 215 0.67 -6.38 10.74
C ARG A 215 0.90 -5.20 9.79
N ILE A 216 0.00 -4.23 9.89
CA ILE A 216 0.22 -2.87 9.41
C ILE A 216 0.66 -2.05 10.61
N TRP A 217 1.85 -1.48 10.55
CA TRP A 217 2.43 -0.68 11.63
C TRP A 217 2.39 0.80 11.29
N ARG A 218 2.49 1.65 12.32
CA ARG A 218 2.85 3.05 12.16
C ARG A 218 3.69 3.54 13.33
N LEU A 219 4.47 4.58 13.07
CA LEU A 219 5.32 5.26 14.06
C LEU A 219 5.62 6.70 13.63
N ARG A 220 6.10 7.52 14.56
CA ARG A 220 6.62 8.85 14.21
C ARG A 220 7.99 8.74 13.51
N PRO A 221 8.36 9.73 12.67
CA PRO A 221 9.67 9.74 11.99
C PRO A 221 10.90 9.73 12.91
N ASP A 222 10.74 10.02 14.20
CA ASP A 222 11.79 9.93 15.22
C ASP A 222 11.95 8.50 15.81
N GLY A 223 11.08 7.57 15.42
CA GLY A 223 11.04 6.19 15.90
C GLY A 223 10.18 5.96 17.14
N THR A 224 9.50 7.00 17.65
CA THR A 224 8.64 6.88 18.83
C THR A 224 7.21 6.51 18.48
N GLY A 225 6.48 5.99 19.45
CA GLY A 225 5.03 5.76 19.33
C GLY A 225 4.66 4.65 18.36
N LEU A 226 5.54 3.65 18.17
CA LEU A 226 5.22 2.47 17.37
C LEU A 226 3.89 1.85 17.85
N GLU A 227 2.99 1.60 16.91
CA GLU A 227 1.74 0.89 17.15
C GLU A 227 1.27 0.20 15.87
N TRP A 228 0.40 -0.80 16.01
CA TRP A 228 -0.19 -1.49 14.87
C TRP A 228 -1.58 -0.94 14.60
N VAL A 229 -1.92 -0.83 13.31
CA VAL A 229 -3.21 -0.34 12.80
C VAL A 229 -4.15 -1.49 12.54
N ALA A 230 -3.65 -2.54 11.88
CA ALA A 230 -4.40 -3.74 11.53
C ALA A 230 -3.46 -4.95 11.56
N GLY A 231 -4.02 -6.15 11.63
CA GLY A 231 -3.26 -7.39 11.56
C GLY A 231 -4.12 -8.54 11.09
N GLY A 232 -3.60 -9.76 11.12
CA GLY A 232 -4.36 -10.93 10.71
C GLY A 232 -3.48 -12.11 10.37
N GLY A 233 -4.04 -13.07 9.64
CA GLY A 233 -3.26 -14.22 9.18
C GLY A 233 -2.69 -14.08 7.77
N PHE A 234 -2.99 -13.00 7.05
CA PHE A 234 -2.54 -12.77 5.68
C PHE A 234 -1.01 -12.80 5.59
N ASP A 235 -0.42 -13.15 4.43
CA ASP A 235 1.02 -13.41 4.40
C ASP A 235 1.89 -12.19 4.07
N ASN A 236 1.52 -11.38 3.07
CA ASN A 236 2.43 -10.38 2.51
C ASN A 236 1.71 -9.09 2.06
N PRO A 237 1.48 -8.12 2.97
CA PRO A 237 1.15 -6.75 2.60
C PRO A 237 2.38 -6.04 2.01
N VAL A 238 2.24 -5.39 0.86
CA VAL A 238 3.40 -4.77 0.16
C VAL A 238 3.37 -3.25 0.24
N GLU A 239 2.37 -2.60 -0.35
CA GLU A 239 2.36 -1.14 -0.47
C GLU A 239 1.09 -0.52 0.14
N LEU A 240 1.23 0.71 0.68
CA LEU A 240 0.12 1.49 1.23
C LEU A 240 -0.06 2.85 0.54
N VAL A 241 -1.32 3.25 0.38
CA VAL A 241 -1.71 4.59 -0.07
C VAL A 241 -2.83 5.17 0.79
N PHE A 242 -2.93 6.50 0.80
CA PHE A 242 -3.87 7.23 1.65
C PHE A 242 -4.81 8.12 0.83
N LEU A 243 -6.09 8.15 1.22
CA LEU A 243 -7.03 9.19 0.80
C LEU A 243 -6.76 10.51 1.55
N PRO A 244 -7.33 11.66 1.09
CA PRO A 244 -7.20 12.93 1.82
C PRO A 244 -7.80 12.85 3.23
N THR A 245 -8.72 11.91 3.44
CA THR A 245 -9.35 11.58 4.72
C THR A 245 -8.45 10.78 5.66
N GLY A 246 -7.28 10.32 5.21
CA GLY A 246 -6.38 9.42 5.94
C GLY A 246 -6.82 7.95 5.94
N GLU A 247 -7.86 7.58 5.18
CA GLU A 247 -8.23 6.18 4.98
C GLU A 247 -7.13 5.44 4.20
N THR A 248 -6.76 4.25 4.69
CA THR A 248 -5.55 3.52 4.29
C THR A 248 -5.91 2.33 3.41
N PHE A 249 -5.29 2.25 2.25
CA PHE A 249 -5.43 1.13 1.31
C PHE A 249 -4.09 0.47 1.09
N GLY A 250 -4.10 -0.80 0.66
CA GLY A 250 -2.85 -1.46 0.30
C GLY A 250 -3.01 -2.73 -0.50
N THR A 251 -1.91 -3.19 -1.07
CA THR A 251 -1.83 -4.48 -1.77
C THR A 251 -1.56 -5.61 -0.80
N MET A 252 -2.11 -6.78 -1.12
CA MET A 252 -1.97 -7.99 -0.31
C MET A 252 -1.81 -9.22 -1.19
N THR A 253 -0.73 -9.96 -0.96
CA THR A 253 -0.58 -11.32 -1.50
C THR A 253 -0.91 -12.34 -0.43
N TYR A 254 -1.72 -13.35 -0.77
CA TYR A 254 -2.19 -14.41 0.15
C TYR A 254 -3.03 -13.89 1.33
N PHE A 255 -4.21 -13.33 1.06
CA PHE A 255 -5.25 -13.18 2.09
C PHE A 255 -5.93 -14.53 2.43
N GLN A 256 -5.74 -15.54 1.59
CA GLN A 256 -6.19 -16.90 1.81
C GLN A 256 -5.29 -17.89 1.06
N ASP A 257 -5.35 -19.17 1.46
CA ASP A 257 -4.80 -20.24 0.63
C ASP A 257 -5.55 -20.30 -0.71
N PRO A 258 -4.86 -20.56 -1.85
CA PRO A 258 -5.48 -20.55 -3.16
C PRO A 258 -6.74 -21.43 -3.22
N ARG A 259 -7.90 -20.79 -3.31
CA ARG A 259 -9.23 -21.40 -3.38
C ARG A 259 -10.12 -20.57 -4.29
N ASP A 260 -10.95 -21.23 -5.09
CA ASP A 260 -11.88 -20.58 -6.04
C ASP A 260 -11.22 -19.58 -6.99
N GLY A 261 -9.95 -19.83 -7.33
CA GLY A 261 -9.16 -18.92 -8.15
C GLY A 261 -8.85 -17.57 -7.49
N GLN A 262 -9.03 -17.42 -6.17
CA GLN A 262 -8.74 -16.19 -5.41
C GLN A 262 -7.59 -16.42 -4.43
N ARG A 263 -6.71 -15.41 -4.31
CA ARG A 263 -5.55 -15.45 -3.41
C ARG A 263 -5.11 -14.06 -2.95
N ASP A 264 -5.14 -13.09 -3.85
CA ASP A 264 -4.57 -11.75 -3.61
C ASP A 264 -5.67 -10.70 -3.54
N ALA A 265 -5.36 -9.52 -3.00
CA ALA A 265 -6.35 -8.48 -2.82
C ALA A 265 -5.77 -7.07 -2.85
N ILE A 266 -6.63 -6.08 -3.10
CA ILE A 266 -6.46 -4.74 -2.53
C ILE A 266 -7.29 -4.70 -1.24
N MET A 267 -6.75 -4.02 -0.24
CA MET A 267 -7.24 -3.95 1.12
C MET A 267 -7.66 -2.51 1.45
N HIS A 268 -8.69 -2.37 2.27
CA HIS A 268 -8.97 -1.15 3.02
C HIS A 268 -8.70 -1.48 4.49
N TRP A 269 -7.61 -0.96 5.04
CA TRP A 269 -7.13 -1.24 6.39
C TRP A 269 -7.81 -0.33 7.41
N VAL A 270 -8.41 -0.93 8.45
CA VAL A 270 -9.08 -0.18 9.52
C VAL A 270 -8.48 -0.52 10.88
N TRP A 271 -8.51 0.47 11.79
CA TRP A 271 -7.98 0.36 13.14
C TRP A 271 -8.56 -0.85 13.88
N GLY A 272 -7.69 -1.70 14.44
CA GLY A 272 -8.06 -2.91 15.16
C GLY A 272 -8.43 -4.09 14.27
N GLY A 273 -8.44 -3.91 12.95
CA GLY A 273 -8.96 -4.89 11.99
C GLY A 273 -8.15 -6.17 11.98
N VAL A 274 -8.84 -7.31 12.04
CA VAL A 274 -8.24 -8.65 11.97
C VAL A 274 -8.65 -9.34 10.67
N TYR A 275 -7.73 -9.39 9.71
CA TYR A 275 -7.98 -9.79 8.31
C TYR A 275 -7.64 -11.25 8.01
N PRO A 276 -8.12 -11.78 6.85
CA PRO A 276 -8.15 -13.21 6.63
C PRO A 276 -6.80 -13.88 6.43
N LYS A 277 -6.84 -15.12 6.91
CA LYS A 277 -6.19 -16.40 6.61
C LYS A 277 -6.27 -17.09 7.97
N PRO A 278 -7.30 -17.91 8.24
CA PRO A 278 -7.73 -18.28 9.59
C PRO A 278 -6.76 -19.25 10.27
N TYR A 279 -5.55 -18.76 10.57
CA TYR A 279 -4.45 -19.48 11.17
C TYR A 279 -4.35 -19.12 12.66
N PRO A 280 -3.65 -19.95 13.47
CA PRO A 280 -3.53 -19.74 14.91
C PRO A 280 -3.02 -18.35 15.31
N VAL A 281 -2.18 -17.71 14.48
CA VAL A 281 -1.64 -16.35 14.70
C VAL A 281 -2.74 -15.29 14.83
N THR A 282 -3.95 -15.53 14.33
CA THR A 282 -5.09 -14.62 14.52
C THR A 282 -5.55 -14.52 15.98
N SER A 283 -5.15 -15.45 16.84
CA SER A 283 -5.41 -15.42 18.29
C SER A 283 -4.58 -14.36 19.03
N GLU A 284 -3.56 -13.78 18.40
CA GLU A 284 -2.79 -12.65 18.95
C GLU A 284 -3.63 -11.38 19.08
N PHE A 285 -4.80 -11.31 18.44
CA PHE A 285 -5.63 -10.10 18.36
C PHE A 285 -6.95 -10.25 19.10
N LYS A 286 -7.47 -9.12 19.59
CA LYS A 286 -8.86 -9.03 20.04
C LYS A 286 -9.78 -9.14 18.84
N ARG A 287 -10.69 -10.11 18.87
CA ARG A 287 -11.64 -10.41 17.78
C ARG A 287 -12.96 -9.69 18.04
N THR A 288 -13.59 -9.19 16.97
CA THR A 288 -14.91 -8.52 17.02
C THR A 288 -15.96 -9.30 16.22
N GLY A 289 -15.90 -10.64 16.24
CA GLY A 289 -16.68 -11.52 15.37
C GLY A 289 -15.84 -12.14 14.24
N ASP A 290 -16.43 -12.23 13.04
CA ASP A 290 -15.79 -12.82 11.85
C ASP A 290 -14.56 -12.03 11.39
N LEU A 291 -13.68 -12.65 10.58
CA LEU A 291 -12.53 -11.96 9.99
C LEU A 291 -13.02 -10.80 9.12
N MET A 292 -12.23 -9.72 9.06
CA MET A 292 -12.55 -8.57 8.21
C MET A 292 -12.58 -8.99 6.74
N PRO A 293 -13.50 -8.49 5.91
CA PRO A 293 -13.49 -8.76 4.49
C PRO A 293 -12.34 -8.00 3.81
N VAL A 294 -11.86 -8.53 2.70
CA VAL A 294 -10.96 -7.83 1.77
C VAL A 294 -11.77 -6.97 0.80
N MET A 295 -11.15 -5.95 0.21
CA MET A 295 -11.86 -4.96 -0.62
C MET A 295 -12.08 -5.46 -2.04
N THR A 296 -10.98 -5.75 -2.76
CA THR A 296 -11.02 -6.24 -4.14
C THR A 296 -10.22 -7.53 -4.20
N LYS A 297 -10.80 -8.59 -4.78
CA LYS A 297 -10.19 -9.92 -4.80
C LYS A 297 -9.60 -10.22 -6.17
N PHE A 298 -8.40 -10.79 -6.17
CA PHE A 298 -7.69 -11.19 -7.36
C PHE A 298 -7.27 -12.65 -7.30
N ALA A 299 -6.94 -13.17 -8.47
CA ALA A 299 -6.29 -14.46 -8.61
C ALA A 299 -4.82 -14.41 -8.13
N ARG A 300 -3.95 -15.20 -8.73
CA ARG A 300 -2.52 -15.27 -8.38
C ARG A 300 -1.73 -14.18 -9.10
N ILE A 301 -2.03 -12.91 -8.84
CA ILE A 301 -1.44 -11.78 -9.57
C ILE A 301 -0.14 -11.27 -8.94
N ALA A 302 0.08 -11.52 -7.64
CA ALA A 302 1.17 -10.94 -6.85
C ALA A 302 1.21 -9.40 -7.00
N PRO A 303 0.21 -8.70 -6.44
CA PRO A 303 0.20 -7.25 -6.49
C PRO A 303 1.31 -6.71 -5.59
N ALA A 304 2.18 -5.88 -6.14
CA ALA A 304 3.30 -5.27 -5.46
C ALA A 304 2.96 -3.80 -5.18
N GLY A 305 3.56 -2.87 -5.92
CA GLY A 305 3.33 -1.45 -5.69
C GLY A 305 1.92 -0.96 -5.94
N LEU A 306 1.55 0.13 -5.28
CA LEU A 306 0.25 0.77 -5.32
C LEU A 306 0.41 2.29 -5.25
N LEU A 307 -0.16 2.99 -6.23
CA LEU A 307 -0.20 4.43 -6.28
C LEU A 307 -1.63 4.94 -6.25
N ARG A 308 -1.89 6.04 -5.56
CA ARG A 308 -3.06 6.88 -5.80
C ARG A 308 -2.66 8.08 -6.64
N TYR A 309 -3.19 8.21 -7.84
CA TYR A 309 -2.86 9.32 -8.74
C TYR A 309 -3.44 10.65 -8.25
N ARG A 310 -2.60 11.69 -8.08
CA ARG A 310 -2.96 12.95 -7.43
C ARG A 310 -3.03 14.14 -8.38
N SER A 311 -2.29 14.09 -9.48
CA SER A 311 -2.27 15.13 -10.50
C SER A 311 -3.51 15.09 -11.38
N THR A 312 -3.62 16.07 -12.26
CA THR A 312 -4.62 16.12 -13.33
C THR A 312 -4.00 16.02 -14.72
N SER A 313 -2.69 15.74 -14.83
CA SER A 313 -1.98 15.63 -16.11
C SER A 313 -2.54 14.51 -17.00
N PHE A 314 -3.07 13.43 -16.42
CA PHE A 314 -3.78 12.38 -17.16
C PHE A 314 -5.24 12.71 -17.45
N GLY A 315 -5.78 13.82 -16.95
CA GLY A 315 -7.20 14.17 -16.98
C GLY A 315 -7.87 14.03 -15.61
N ALA A 316 -8.96 14.77 -15.39
CA ALA A 316 -9.69 14.78 -14.13
C ALA A 316 -10.27 13.40 -13.77
N GLU A 317 -10.59 12.59 -14.77
CA GLU A 317 -11.10 11.22 -14.62
C GLU A 317 -10.07 10.24 -14.02
N TYR A 318 -8.80 10.61 -13.98
CA TYR A 318 -7.72 9.81 -13.39
C TYR A 318 -7.44 10.16 -11.93
N LYS A 319 -7.76 11.39 -11.51
CA LYS A 319 -7.47 11.89 -10.15
C LYS A 319 -8.19 11.02 -9.11
N GLY A 320 -7.43 10.50 -8.15
CA GLY A 320 -7.91 9.66 -7.07
C GLY A 320 -8.01 8.17 -7.39
N ASN A 321 -7.81 7.76 -8.65
CA ASN A 321 -7.75 6.33 -8.99
C ASN A 321 -6.48 5.69 -8.44
N LEU A 322 -6.54 4.38 -8.21
CA LEU A 322 -5.39 3.60 -7.81
C LEU A 322 -4.75 2.94 -9.04
N PHE A 323 -3.44 2.72 -8.99
CA PHE A 323 -2.69 1.93 -9.96
C PHE A 323 -1.89 0.89 -9.22
N SER A 324 -2.06 -0.39 -9.54
CA SER A 324 -1.28 -1.49 -8.93
C SER A 324 -0.32 -2.09 -9.94
N ALA A 325 0.95 -2.21 -9.54
CA ALA A 325 1.93 -3.03 -10.24
C ALA A 325 1.64 -4.52 -9.95
N GLN A 326 1.44 -5.32 -10.98
CA GLN A 326 1.11 -6.74 -10.85
C GLN A 326 2.20 -7.59 -11.48
N PHE A 327 3.00 -8.22 -10.62
CA PHE A 327 4.22 -8.92 -10.99
C PHE A 327 3.96 -10.08 -11.96
N ASN A 328 3.05 -11.00 -11.62
CA ASN A 328 2.83 -12.22 -12.39
C ASN A 328 2.13 -12.02 -13.75
N PRO A 329 1.13 -11.12 -13.88
CA PRO A 329 0.47 -10.88 -15.16
C PRO A 329 1.13 -9.80 -16.02
N HIS A 330 2.34 -9.35 -15.66
CA HIS A 330 3.15 -8.42 -16.48
C HIS A 330 2.42 -7.11 -16.82
N ARG A 331 1.76 -6.49 -15.83
CA ARG A 331 0.90 -5.32 -16.07
C ARG A 331 0.82 -4.33 -14.91
N VAL A 332 0.37 -3.12 -15.22
CA VAL A 332 -0.16 -2.16 -14.26
C VAL A 332 -1.67 -2.07 -14.46
N GLN A 333 -2.45 -2.25 -13.40
CA GLN A 333 -3.91 -2.19 -13.44
C GLN A 333 -4.41 -0.90 -12.78
N ARG A 334 -5.37 -0.22 -13.42
CA ARG A 334 -6.07 0.94 -12.88
C ARG A 334 -7.33 0.49 -12.13
N HIS A 335 -7.57 1.11 -10.99
CA HIS A 335 -8.72 0.88 -10.13
C HIS A 335 -9.47 2.19 -9.88
N ILE A 336 -10.71 2.29 -10.36
CA ILE A 336 -11.59 3.41 -10.04
C ILE A 336 -12.22 3.12 -8.68
N LEU A 337 -11.82 3.88 -7.67
CA LEU A 337 -12.23 3.67 -6.29
C LEU A 337 -13.59 4.32 -6.01
N SER A 338 -14.53 3.55 -5.46
CA SER A 338 -15.87 4.03 -5.09
C SER A 338 -16.20 3.64 -3.65
N ARG A 339 -16.78 4.57 -2.88
CA ARG A 339 -17.21 4.28 -1.51
C ARG A 339 -18.41 3.35 -1.51
N ASP A 340 -18.38 2.33 -0.65
CA ASP A 340 -19.48 1.42 -0.38
C ASP A 340 -19.71 1.33 1.13
N GLY A 341 -20.69 2.09 1.61
CA GLY A 341 -20.97 2.23 3.03
C GLY A 341 -19.73 2.67 3.83
N ALA A 342 -19.28 1.81 4.73
CA ALA A 342 -18.13 2.07 5.60
C ALA A 342 -16.79 1.61 5.02
N THR A 343 -16.81 1.08 3.80
CA THR A 343 -15.65 0.61 3.05
C THR A 343 -15.72 1.11 1.61
N PHE A 344 -15.04 0.43 0.69
CA PHE A 344 -14.93 0.78 -0.71
C PHE A 344 -15.02 -0.47 -1.59
N HIS A 345 -15.20 -0.25 -2.88
CA HIS A 345 -14.98 -1.23 -3.95
C HIS A 345 -14.27 -0.54 -5.11
N THR A 346 -13.81 -1.33 -6.09
CA THR A 346 -13.15 -0.81 -7.29
C THR A 346 -13.80 -1.33 -8.56
N GLN A 347 -13.68 -0.53 -9.63
CA GLN A 347 -13.83 -0.98 -11.01
C GLN A 347 -12.46 -1.03 -11.65
N ASP A 348 -12.07 -2.18 -12.17
CA ASP A 348 -10.68 -2.48 -12.53
C ASP A 348 -10.53 -2.59 -14.05
N SER A 349 -9.44 -2.04 -14.59
CA SER A 349 -9.10 -2.11 -16.01
C SER A 349 -7.59 -2.10 -16.20
N ASP A 350 -7.08 -2.84 -17.17
CA ASP A 350 -5.66 -2.85 -17.47
C ASP A 350 -5.24 -1.48 -18.04
N PHE A 351 -4.12 -0.93 -17.54
CA PHE A 351 -3.58 0.38 -17.95
C PHE A 351 -2.22 0.27 -18.64
N LEU A 352 -1.41 -0.71 -18.26
CA LEU A 352 -0.22 -1.07 -19.02
C LEU A 352 -0.19 -2.58 -19.06
N THR A 353 0.04 -3.18 -20.22
CA THR A 353 0.28 -4.62 -20.36
C THR A 353 1.58 -4.86 -21.10
N SER A 354 2.25 -5.96 -20.79
CA SER A 354 3.40 -6.44 -21.56
C SER A 354 3.18 -7.88 -21.99
N VAL A 355 3.57 -8.20 -23.22
CA VAL A 355 3.66 -9.59 -23.69
C VAL A 355 5.02 -10.23 -23.40
N ASP A 356 5.97 -9.46 -22.89
CA ASP A 356 7.29 -9.95 -22.47
C ASP A 356 7.13 -10.75 -21.17
N PRO A 357 7.42 -12.07 -21.16
CA PRO A 357 7.31 -12.90 -19.96
C PRO A 357 8.33 -12.53 -18.89
N ASP A 358 9.32 -11.70 -19.22
CA ASP A 358 10.38 -11.28 -18.30
C ASP A 358 10.18 -9.84 -17.77
N PHE A 359 9.07 -9.18 -18.13
CA PHE A 359 8.64 -7.89 -17.57
C PHE A 359 7.91 -8.07 -16.24
N HIS A 360 8.53 -7.69 -15.12
CA HIS A 360 8.01 -7.92 -13.79
C HIS A 360 7.87 -6.59 -13.03
N PRO A 361 6.74 -5.89 -13.19
CA PRO A 361 6.54 -4.60 -12.56
C PRO A 361 6.37 -4.78 -11.05
N THR A 362 7.20 -4.09 -10.28
CA THR A 362 7.22 -4.15 -8.82
C THR A 362 6.70 -2.87 -8.18
N ASP A 363 6.73 -1.73 -8.90
CA ASP A 363 6.28 -0.45 -8.37
C ASP A 363 5.74 0.47 -9.48
N VAL A 364 4.86 1.40 -9.09
CA VAL A 364 4.33 2.47 -9.92
C VAL A 364 4.34 3.78 -9.12
N ILE A 365 5.06 4.79 -9.59
CA ILE A 365 5.30 6.04 -8.87
C ILE A 365 4.78 7.21 -9.70
N GLU A 366 4.16 8.21 -9.07
CA GLU A 366 3.83 9.48 -9.72
C GLU A 366 5.02 10.45 -9.60
N ASP A 367 5.56 10.91 -10.74
CA ASP A 367 6.53 12.01 -10.74
C ASP A 367 5.79 13.35 -10.69
N SER A 368 6.50 14.40 -10.30
CA SER A 368 6.01 15.76 -10.10
C SER A 368 5.41 16.43 -11.36
N ASP A 369 5.76 15.96 -12.56
CA ASP A 369 5.13 16.38 -13.83
C ASP A 369 3.75 15.71 -14.08
N GLY A 370 3.35 14.79 -13.19
CA GLY A 370 2.13 14.00 -13.28
C GLY A 370 2.22 12.81 -14.23
N SER A 371 3.43 12.45 -14.70
CA SER A 371 3.71 11.18 -15.37
C SER A 371 3.80 10.03 -14.37
N LEU A 372 3.67 8.80 -14.86
CA LEU A 372 3.92 7.60 -14.05
C LEU A 372 5.28 7.01 -14.40
N LEU A 373 6.04 6.61 -13.40
CA LEU A 373 7.19 5.73 -13.52
C LEU A 373 6.75 4.31 -13.14
N VAL A 374 7.11 3.33 -13.95
CA VAL A 374 6.91 1.90 -13.67
C VAL A 374 8.28 1.26 -13.49
N VAL A 375 8.47 0.66 -12.32
CA VAL A 375 9.70 -0.05 -11.98
C VAL A 375 9.54 -1.51 -12.37
N ASP A 376 10.38 -1.97 -13.28
CA ASP A 376 10.47 -3.37 -13.70
C ASP A 376 11.75 -3.98 -13.15
N THR A 377 11.64 -5.05 -12.37
CA THR A 377 12.78 -5.68 -11.68
C THR A 377 13.59 -6.63 -12.57
N GLY A 378 13.10 -6.94 -13.77
CA GLY A 378 13.67 -7.99 -14.62
C GLY A 378 13.32 -9.38 -14.07
N ALA A 379 14.16 -10.39 -14.33
CA ALA A 379 13.78 -11.80 -14.11
C ALA A 379 14.65 -12.55 -13.10
N TRP A 380 15.25 -11.87 -12.12
CA TRP A 380 16.08 -12.52 -11.09
C TRP A 380 15.27 -13.19 -9.98
N PHE A 381 14.10 -12.65 -9.62
CA PHE A 381 13.37 -13.03 -8.41
C PHE A 381 12.53 -14.30 -8.58
N ILE A 382 12.75 -15.29 -7.71
CA ILE A 382 12.00 -16.57 -7.70
C ILE A 382 11.48 -16.99 -6.32
N HIS A 383 12.01 -16.45 -5.23
CA HIS A 383 11.66 -16.94 -3.89
C HIS A 383 10.23 -16.56 -3.50
N GLY A 384 9.43 -17.54 -3.08
CA GLY A 384 8.04 -17.30 -2.67
C GLY A 384 7.05 -17.06 -3.83
N CYS A 385 7.52 -16.91 -5.07
CA CYS A 385 6.64 -16.79 -6.24
C CYS A 385 6.21 -18.19 -6.75
N PRO A 386 4.91 -18.45 -6.97
CA PRO A 386 4.49 -19.74 -7.51
C PRO A 386 4.68 -19.88 -9.02
N ILE A 387 4.83 -18.76 -9.75
CA ILE A 387 4.87 -18.71 -11.21
C ILE A 387 6.29 -18.48 -11.72
N SER A 388 6.99 -17.46 -11.21
CA SER A 388 8.42 -17.25 -11.48
C SER A 388 9.24 -18.29 -10.70
N ARG A 389 9.65 -19.37 -11.39
CA ARG A 389 10.39 -20.51 -10.80
C ARG A 389 11.83 -20.63 -11.28
N VAL A 390 12.22 -19.86 -12.29
CA VAL A 390 13.55 -19.90 -12.90
C VAL A 390 14.10 -18.49 -12.92
N ALA A 391 15.21 -18.27 -12.21
CA ALA A 391 15.89 -16.99 -12.19
C ALA A 391 16.71 -16.84 -13.48
N LYS A 392 16.59 -15.67 -14.11
CA LYS A 392 17.34 -15.23 -15.29
C LYS A 392 18.06 -13.91 -14.96
N PRO A 393 19.10 -13.93 -14.11
CA PRO A 393 19.80 -12.71 -13.69
C PRO A 393 20.42 -11.95 -14.87
N GLU A 394 20.69 -12.60 -15.99
CA GLU A 394 21.11 -11.92 -17.22
C GLU A 394 20.06 -10.92 -17.76
N ILE A 395 18.79 -11.07 -17.39
CA ILE A 395 17.70 -10.15 -17.72
C ILE A 395 17.53 -9.12 -16.61
N LYS A 396 18.16 -7.98 -16.84
CA LYS A 396 18.10 -6.80 -15.97
C LYS A 396 16.80 -6.02 -16.15
N GLY A 397 16.38 -5.39 -15.07
CA GLY A 397 15.22 -4.50 -15.01
C GLY A 397 15.43 -3.15 -15.68
N SER A 398 14.39 -2.32 -15.63
CA SER A 398 14.33 -1.01 -16.29
C SER A 398 13.28 -0.11 -15.65
N ILE A 399 13.36 1.19 -15.92
CA ILE A 399 12.34 2.16 -15.51
C ILE A 399 11.65 2.68 -16.78
N TYR A 400 10.32 2.59 -16.79
CA TYR A 400 9.49 3.09 -17.89
C TYR A 400 8.68 4.29 -17.42
N ARG A 401 8.53 5.31 -18.27
CA ARG A 401 7.73 6.49 -17.98
C ARG A 401 6.53 6.55 -18.91
N ILE A 402 5.35 6.80 -18.35
CA ILE A 402 4.07 6.89 -19.07
C ILE A 402 3.55 8.32 -18.98
N ARG A 403 3.23 8.91 -20.14
CA ARG A 403 2.68 10.26 -20.26
C ARG A 403 1.42 10.27 -21.11
N LYS A 404 0.45 11.11 -20.77
CA LYS A 404 -0.67 11.40 -21.66
C LYS A 404 -0.20 12.34 -22.78
N ILE A 405 -0.52 11.97 -24.02
CA ILE A 405 -0.15 12.72 -25.22
C ILE A 405 -0.91 14.04 -25.23
N GLY A 406 -0.19 15.14 -25.49
CA GLY A 406 -0.76 16.49 -25.52
C GLY A 406 -1.02 17.10 -24.14
N SER A 407 -0.63 16.44 -23.04
CA SER A 407 -0.71 17.05 -21.72
C SER A 407 0.19 18.28 -21.63
N PRO A 408 -0.28 19.38 -21.01
CA PRO A 408 0.53 20.58 -20.83
C PRO A 408 1.80 20.31 -20.03
N VAL A 409 2.88 21.00 -20.37
CA VAL A 409 4.11 21.01 -19.56
C VAL A 409 3.82 21.65 -18.21
N VAL A 410 4.09 20.92 -17.14
CA VAL A 410 3.98 21.42 -15.77
C VAL A 410 5.22 22.26 -15.46
N ARG A 411 5.05 23.58 -15.33
CA ARG A 411 6.14 24.48 -14.95
C ARG A 411 6.41 24.39 -13.45
N ASP A 412 7.69 24.35 -13.07
CA ASP A 412 8.13 24.26 -11.67
C ASP A 412 7.37 23.13 -10.93
N PRO A 413 7.41 21.88 -11.41
CA PRO A 413 6.53 20.82 -10.91
C PRO A 413 6.71 20.54 -9.41
N ARG A 414 7.88 20.89 -8.85
CA ARG A 414 8.24 20.68 -7.44
C ARG A 414 8.07 21.92 -6.56
N GLY A 415 7.82 23.11 -7.12
CA GLY A 415 7.71 24.33 -6.32
C GLY A 415 9.06 24.82 -5.79
N GLU A 416 10.13 24.72 -6.56
CA GLU A 416 11.48 25.15 -6.17
C GLU A 416 11.55 26.67 -6.01
N ALA A 417 10.71 27.41 -6.75
CA ALA A 417 10.58 28.85 -6.61
C ALA A 417 9.85 29.28 -5.32
N LEU A 418 9.28 28.35 -4.55
CA LEU A 418 8.60 28.66 -3.29
C LEU A 418 9.61 28.88 -2.17
N ASN A 419 10.05 30.12 -1.98
CA ASN A 419 10.87 30.48 -0.82
C ASN A 419 10.01 30.60 0.45
N ARG A 420 10.28 29.74 1.45
CA ARG A 420 9.60 29.75 2.76
C ARG A 420 9.76 31.08 3.50
N ASN A 421 10.94 31.70 3.41
CA ASN A 421 11.27 32.88 4.22
C ASN A 421 10.59 34.16 3.72
N GLU A 422 9.95 34.11 2.55
CA GLU A 422 9.31 35.25 1.91
C GLU A 422 7.78 35.21 1.95
N LYS A 423 7.18 34.12 2.44
CA LYS A 423 5.72 33.93 2.44
C LYS A 423 5.15 33.87 3.84
N THR A 424 4.08 34.63 4.05
CA THR A 424 3.24 34.51 5.26
C THR A 424 2.43 33.21 5.23
N PRO A 425 1.95 32.70 6.38
CA PRO A 425 1.07 31.54 6.40
C PRO A 425 -0.20 31.69 5.55
N VAL A 426 -0.77 32.90 5.47
CA VAL A 426 -1.94 33.21 4.62
C VAL A 426 -1.62 33.06 3.14
N GLU A 427 -0.41 33.44 2.72
CA GLU A 427 0.02 33.26 1.33
C GLU A 427 0.33 31.79 1.02
N LEU A 428 0.92 31.07 1.98
CA LEU A 428 1.21 29.65 1.86
C LEU A 428 -0.06 28.82 1.69
N THR A 429 -1.14 29.09 2.43
CA THR A 429 -2.36 28.27 2.34
C THR A 429 -3.02 28.31 0.96
N ARG A 430 -2.78 29.34 0.14
CA ARG A 430 -3.25 29.38 -1.26
C ARG A 430 -2.70 28.23 -2.10
N TYR A 431 -1.52 27.73 -1.77
CA TYR A 431 -0.89 26.62 -2.47
C TYR A 431 -1.35 25.24 -1.98
N LEU A 432 -2.19 25.16 -0.94
CA LEU A 432 -2.86 23.88 -0.61
C LEU A 432 -3.86 23.46 -1.70
N GLU A 433 -4.26 24.38 -2.58
CA GLU A 433 -5.11 24.14 -3.75
C GLU A 433 -4.32 24.00 -5.06
N ASP A 434 -2.98 24.05 -5.00
CA ASP A 434 -2.13 23.97 -6.19
C ASP A 434 -2.37 22.65 -6.93
N SER A 435 -2.37 22.68 -8.27
CA SER A 435 -2.56 21.47 -9.08
C SER A 435 -1.42 20.47 -8.91
N ARG A 436 -0.21 20.95 -8.59
CA ARG A 436 1.03 20.16 -8.43
C ARG A 436 1.07 19.47 -7.06
N PRO A 437 1.05 18.13 -6.98
CA PRO A 437 1.05 17.42 -5.70
C PRO A 437 2.26 17.70 -4.81
N ALA A 438 3.45 17.79 -5.40
CA ALA A 438 4.69 18.07 -4.67
C ALA A 438 4.69 19.46 -4.00
N VAL A 439 4.09 20.45 -4.66
CA VAL A 439 3.90 21.80 -4.09
C VAL A 439 2.99 21.77 -2.87
N ARG A 440 1.85 21.05 -2.96
CA ARG A 440 0.93 20.91 -1.83
C ARG A 440 1.61 20.27 -0.64
N ASP A 441 2.37 19.20 -0.85
CA ASP A 441 3.08 18.50 0.22
C ASP A 441 4.15 19.39 0.86
N ARG A 442 4.96 20.07 0.05
CA ARG A 442 5.95 21.06 0.53
C ARG A 442 5.29 22.13 1.38
N VAL A 443 4.25 22.76 0.88
CA VAL A 443 3.53 23.85 1.58
C VAL A 443 2.88 23.36 2.87
N GLN A 444 2.35 22.14 2.89
CA GLN A 444 1.82 21.54 4.11
C GLN A 444 2.92 21.40 5.17
N GLU A 445 4.14 20.96 4.82
CA GLU A 445 5.28 20.95 5.74
C GLU A 445 5.63 22.36 6.24
N LEU A 446 5.71 23.35 5.35
CA LEU A 446 6.03 24.73 5.72
C LEU A 446 5.01 25.31 6.72
N LEU A 447 3.72 25.00 6.53
CA LEU A 447 2.64 25.43 7.43
C LEU A 447 2.71 24.73 8.79
N VAL A 448 3.03 23.44 8.82
CA VAL A 448 3.24 22.70 10.08
C VAL A 448 4.45 23.26 10.84
N GLU A 449 5.56 23.53 10.15
CA GLU A 449 6.76 24.14 10.73
C GLU A 449 6.54 25.57 11.21
N ALA A 450 5.62 26.31 10.59
CA ALA A 450 5.24 27.64 11.06
C ALA A 450 4.52 27.63 12.42
N GLY A 451 3.99 26.47 12.84
CA GLY A 451 3.36 26.27 14.15
C GLY A 451 2.14 27.16 14.37
N ASP A 452 2.02 27.72 15.58
CA ASP A 452 0.87 28.55 15.98
C ASP A 452 0.61 29.75 15.05
N ARG A 453 1.63 30.26 14.36
CA ARG A 453 1.48 31.37 13.40
C ARG A 453 0.63 30.99 12.20
N ALA A 454 0.52 29.71 11.87
CA ALA A 454 -0.28 29.24 10.74
C ALA A 454 -1.74 28.92 11.09
N ILE A 455 -2.10 28.86 12.38
CA ILE A 455 -3.41 28.36 12.79
C ILE A 455 -4.57 29.19 12.20
N ASP A 456 -4.54 30.52 12.26
CA ASP A 456 -5.63 31.35 11.71
C ASP A 456 -5.80 31.14 10.21
N ALA A 457 -4.68 31.07 9.48
CA ALA A 457 -4.72 30.82 8.04
C ALA A 457 -5.30 29.44 7.72
N LEU A 458 -4.89 28.41 8.46
CA LEU A 458 -5.40 27.04 8.30
C LEU A 458 -6.88 26.92 8.66
N VAL A 459 -7.32 27.57 9.74
CA VAL A 459 -8.73 27.64 10.14
C VAL A 459 -9.57 28.32 9.07
N ALA A 460 -9.11 29.46 8.54
CA ALA A 460 -9.79 30.16 7.47
C ALA A 460 -9.85 29.31 6.18
N THR A 461 -8.77 28.60 5.82
CA THR A 461 -8.77 27.68 4.68
C THR A 461 -9.74 26.53 4.87
N ARG A 462 -9.78 25.94 6.08
CA ARG A 462 -10.75 24.92 6.46
C ARG A 462 -12.18 25.44 6.38
N GLU A 463 -12.47 26.71 6.66
CA GLU A 463 -13.85 27.22 6.60
C GLU A 463 -14.29 27.58 5.19
N ASN A 464 -13.39 28.09 4.37
CA ASN A 464 -13.75 28.81 3.14
C ASN A 464 -13.39 28.07 1.85
N SER A 465 -12.49 27.08 1.89
CA SER A 465 -12.12 26.36 0.66
C SER A 465 -13.30 25.53 0.11
N PRO A 466 -13.60 25.60 -1.20
CA PRO A 466 -14.67 24.80 -1.80
C PRO A 466 -14.30 23.32 -1.89
N TRP A 467 -13.01 22.98 -1.79
CA TRP A 467 -12.49 21.63 -2.00
C TRP A 467 -12.30 20.90 -0.68
N TYR A 468 -12.97 19.76 -0.51
CA TYR A 468 -12.85 18.99 0.72
C TYR A 468 -11.41 18.46 0.94
N GLU A 469 -10.65 18.21 -0.12
CA GLU A 469 -9.26 17.78 -0.02
C GLU A 469 -8.37 18.83 0.64
N THR A 470 -8.57 20.10 0.28
CA THR A 470 -7.86 21.24 0.86
C THR A 470 -8.25 21.46 2.31
N ARG A 471 -9.56 21.36 2.61
CA ARG A 471 -10.04 21.43 4.00
C ARG A 471 -9.47 20.29 4.86
N SER A 472 -9.42 19.06 4.33
CA SER A 472 -8.78 17.93 5.00
C SER A 472 -7.28 18.14 5.19
N ALA A 473 -6.56 18.70 4.21
CA ALA A 473 -5.14 19.05 4.36
C ALA A 473 -4.93 20.08 5.48
N ALA A 474 -5.81 21.07 5.60
CA ALA A 474 -5.78 22.03 6.71
C ALA A 474 -6.03 21.35 8.07
N VAL A 475 -6.99 20.41 8.15
CA VAL A 475 -7.22 19.59 9.35
C VAL A 475 -5.96 18.79 9.74
N TRP A 476 -5.29 18.17 8.77
CA TRP A 476 -4.05 17.43 9.03
C TRP A 476 -2.90 18.32 9.48
N ALA A 477 -2.75 19.52 8.88
CA ALA A 477 -1.76 20.49 9.33
C ALA A 477 -2.04 20.96 10.77
N LEU A 478 -3.29 21.26 11.12
CA LEU A 478 -3.69 21.61 12.48
C LEU A 478 -3.42 20.47 13.47
N PHE A 479 -3.74 19.23 13.10
CA PHE A 479 -3.42 18.04 13.91
C PHE A 479 -1.92 17.93 14.19
N ARG A 480 -1.09 18.15 13.17
CA ARG A 480 0.37 18.06 13.27
C ARG A 480 1.00 19.21 14.06
N ILE A 481 0.37 20.40 14.07
CA ILE A 481 0.76 21.50 14.96
C ILE A 481 0.44 21.16 16.43
N GLY A 482 -0.71 20.56 16.69
CA GLY A 482 -1.00 19.86 17.94
C GLY A 482 -1.19 20.71 19.20
N THR A 483 -1.09 22.04 19.13
CA THR A 483 -1.38 22.95 20.26
C THR A 483 -2.88 22.98 20.58
N SER A 484 -3.27 23.45 21.78
CA SER A 484 -4.68 23.48 22.19
C SER A 484 -5.58 24.23 21.19
N ARG A 485 -5.11 25.36 20.67
CA ARG A 485 -5.79 26.15 19.64
C ARG A 485 -5.87 25.42 18.30
N ALA A 486 -4.83 24.68 17.92
CA ALA A 486 -4.88 23.85 16.72
C ALA A 486 -5.90 22.71 16.86
N LYS A 487 -5.99 22.10 18.05
CA LYS A 487 -7.00 21.08 18.36
C LYS A 487 -8.43 21.64 18.32
N GLU A 488 -8.67 22.86 18.80
CA GLU A 488 -9.96 23.56 18.60
C GLU A 488 -10.32 23.63 17.12
N GLY A 489 -9.34 23.99 16.27
CA GLY A 489 -9.47 23.98 14.83
C GLY A 489 -9.82 22.60 14.24
N VAL A 490 -9.26 21.51 14.78
CA VAL A 490 -9.63 20.14 14.39
C VAL A 490 -11.06 19.83 14.84
N ARG A 491 -11.46 20.19 16.06
CA ARG A 491 -12.80 19.91 16.60
C ARG A 491 -13.90 20.60 15.80
N SER A 492 -13.72 21.86 15.39
CA SER A 492 -14.71 22.55 14.54
C SER A 492 -14.95 21.82 13.20
N ALA A 493 -13.94 21.11 12.68
CA ALA A 493 -14.06 20.35 11.44
C ALA A 493 -14.97 19.12 11.55
N LEU A 494 -15.33 18.68 12.76
CA LEU A 494 -16.34 17.65 13.00
C LEU A 494 -17.76 18.12 12.59
N GLU A 495 -17.95 19.42 12.39
CA GLU A 495 -19.19 20.02 11.88
C GLU A 495 -19.15 20.36 10.39
N ASP A 496 -18.07 20.00 9.67
CA ASP A 496 -17.97 20.32 8.24
C ASP A 496 -19.15 19.71 7.46
N PRO A 497 -19.78 20.45 6.53
CA PRO A 497 -20.89 19.93 5.74
C PRO A 497 -20.50 18.70 4.90
N ASN A 498 -19.24 18.61 4.48
CA ASN A 498 -18.72 17.46 3.76
C ASN A 498 -18.19 16.39 4.71
N PHE A 499 -18.77 15.20 4.63
CA PHE A 499 -18.43 14.09 5.50
C PHE A 499 -16.97 13.63 5.38
N HIS A 500 -16.30 13.86 4.25
CA HIS A 500 -14.90 13.47 4.08
C HIS A 500 -14.00 14.28 5.02
N VAL A 501 -14.31 15.56 5.22
CA VAL A 501 -13.60 16.41 6.19
C VAL A 501 -13.91 15.94 7.61
N ARG A 502 -15.17 15.56 7.90
CA ARG A 502 -15.54 14.96 9.19
C ARG A 502 -14.78 13.67 9.49
N ILE A 503 -14.54 12.81 8.49
CA ILE A 503 -13.69 11.61 8.63
C ILE A 503 -12.25 11.99 9.00
N ALA A 504 -11.65 12.96 8.29
CA ALA A 504 -10.29 13.44 8.60
C ALA A 504 -10.22 14.01 10.03
N ALA A 505 -11.20 14.83 10.41
CA ALA A 505 -11.31 15.45 11.72
C ALA A 505 -11.48 14.43 12.85
N ALA A 506 -12.36 13.44 12.67
CA ALA A 506 -12.56 12.36 13.63
C ALA A 506 -11.27 11.53 13.81
N ARG A 507 -10.58 11.21 12.71
CA ARG A 507 -9.29 10.51 12.77
C ARG A 507 -8.23 11.31 13.53
N ALA A 508 -8.09 12.60 13.22
CA ALA A 508 -7.18 13.51 13.90
C ALA A 508 -7.49 13.64 15.40
N ALA A 509 -8.76 13.83 15.77
CA ALA A 509 -9.19 13.93 17.16
C ALA A 509 -8.94 12.63 17.95
N GLY A 510 -9.20 11.47 17.33
CA GLY A 510 -8.90 10.16 17.89
C GLY A 510 -7.40 9.96 18.17
N MET A 511 -6.56 10.25 17.18
CA MET A 511 -5.11 10.17 17.31
C MET A 511 -4.54 11.15 18.35
N ALA A 512 -5.14 12.34 18.46
CA ALA A 512 -4.78 13.34 19.47
C ALA A 512 -5.28 12.99 20.88
N ARG A 513 -6.11 11.95 21.01
CA ARG A 513 -6.84 11.57 22.23
C ARG A 513 -7.59 12.76 22.84
N ASP A 514 -8.24 13.55 21.98
CA ASP A 514 -8.90 14.80 22.36
C ASP A 514 -10.26 14.56 23.03
N ARG A 515 -10.30 14.66 24.36
CA ARG A 515 -11.52 14.44 25.17
C ARG A 515 -12.62 15.48 24.94
N GLU A 516 -12.30 16.65 24.40
CA GLU A 516 -13.30 17.66 24.07
C GLU A 516 -14.09 17.32 22.79
N ALA A 517 -13.59 16.39 21.97
CA ALA A 517 -14.29 15.92 20.77
C ALA A 517 -15.38 14.86 21.07
N VAL A 518 -15.41 14.30 22.28
CA VAL A 518 -16.20 13.09 22.61
C VAL A 518 -17.68 13.28 22.34
N ASP A 519 -18.27 14.40 22.78
CA ASP A 519 -19.71 14.62 22.68
C ASP A 519 -20.16 14.69 21.21
N ARG A 520 -19.35 15.34 20.35
CA ARG A 520 -19.66 15.41 18.92
C ARG A 520 -19.43 14.07 18.21
N LEU A 521 -18.33 13.38 18.50
CA LEU A 521 -18.07 12.05 17.96
C LEU A 521 -19.15 11.03 18.37
N ALA A 522 -19.69 11.15 19.59
CA ALA A 522 -20.79 10.33 20.10
C ALA A 522 -22.10 10.56 19.34
N GLN A 523 -22.35 11.77 18.81
CA GLN A 523 -23.47 12.01 17.90
C GLN A 523 -23.19 11.40 16.51
N MET A 524 -22.01 11.66 15.96
CA MET A 524 -21.62 11.21 14.63
C MET A 524 -21.60 9.69 14.48
N VAL A 525 -21.26 8.95 15.54
CA VAL A 525 -21.25 7.47 15.52
C VAL A 525 -22.66 6.86 15.41
N ILE A 526 -23.71 7.63 15.73
CA ILE A 526 -25.10 7.19 15.72
C ILE A 526 -25.80 7.57 14.41
N ASP A 527 -25.71 8.84 14.01
CA ASP A 527 -26.62 9.44 13.01
C ASP A 527 -25.93 9.86 11.69
N ASP A 528 -24.61 9.82 11.60
CA ASP A 528 -23.89 10.17 10.38
C ASP A 528 -23.90 9.02 9.35
N GLN A 529 -23.37 9.27 8.16
CA GLN A 529 -23.22 8.26 7.13
C GLN A 529 -22.15 7.20 7.48
N PRO A 530 -22.20 5.99 6.89
CA PRO A 530 -21.46 4.83 7.38
C PRO A 530 -19.95 5.02 7.55
N GLY A 531 -19.26 5.67 6.60
CA GLY A 531 -17.82 5.94 6.70
C GLY A 531 -17.46 6.83 7.90
N THR A 532 -18.29 7.84 8.18
CA THR A 532 -18.11 8.73 9.34
C THR A 532 -18.41 8.01 10.64
N ARG A 533 -19.45 7.17 10.68
CA ARG A 533 -19.76 6.33 11.85
C ARG A 533 -18.60 5.42 12.21
N ARG A 534 -18.02 4.73 11.22
CA ARG A 534 -16.81 3.89 11.40
C ARG A 534 -15.67 4.68 12.04
N GLN A 535 -15.31 5.80 11.44
CA GLN A 535 -14.16 6.59 11.91
C GLN A 535 -14.42 7.25 13.27
N SER A 536 -15.66 7.64 13.55
CA SER A 536 -16.05 8.18 14.86
C SER A 536 -15.95 7.12 15.95
N ALA A 537 -16.39 5.88 15.68
CA ALA A 537 -16.21 4.77 16.61
C ALA A 537 -14.72 4.54 16.91
N THR A 538 -13.87 4.46 15.89
CA THR A 538 -12.41 4.36 16.06
C THR A 538 -11.87 5.50 16.92
N ALA A 539 -12.29 6.74 16.67
CA ALA A 539 -11.82 7.89 17.44
C ALA A 539 -12.23 7.82 18.92
N LEU A 540 -13.49 7.44 19.21
CA LEU A 540 -13.99 7.27 20.57
C LEU A 540 -13.21 6.19 21.34
N GLY A 541 -12.89 5.06 20.69
CA GLY A 541 -12.05 4.00 21.25
C GLY A 541 -10.65 4.48 21.60
N GLN A 542 -10.00 5.21 20.67
CA GLN A 542 -8.67 5.78 20.88
C GLN A 542 -8.63 6.85 21.97
N ILE A 543 -9.66 7.69 22.09
CA ILE A 543 -9.78 8.70 23.15
C ILE A 543 -9.94 8.02 24.53
N GLY A 544 -10.69 6.92 24.59
CA GLY A 544 -10.84 6.13 25.81
C GLY A 544 -11.68 6.81 26.90
N ASP A 545 -12.60 7.71 26.55
CA ASP A 545 -13.48 8.39 27.50
C ASP A 545 -14.81 7.62 27.69
N PRO A 546 -15.14 7.17 28.92
CA PRO A 546 -16.35 6.39 29.18
C PRO A 546 -17.68 7.07 28.83
N ARG A 547 -17.71 8.41 28.65
CA ARG A 547 -18.90 9.13 28.17
C ARG A 547 -19.38 8.64 26.80
N ALA A 548 -18.49 8.02 26.01
CA ALA A 548 -18.80 7.45 24.71
C ALA A 548 -19.63 6.16 24.76
N VAL A 549 -19.64 5.44 25.89
CA VAL A 549 -20.19 4.08 25.99
C VAL A 549 -21.67 3.98 25.59
N PRO A 550 -22.58 4.85 26.07
CA PRO A 550 -23.99 4.80 25.67
C PRO A 550 -24.19 4.97 24.16
N ALA A 551 -23.44 5.89 23.55
CA ALA A 551 -23.53 6.15 22.11
C ALA A 551 -23.00 4.96 21.29
N LEU A 552 -21.92 4.31 21.74
CA LEU A 552 -21.39 3.12 21.07
C LEU A 552 -22.32 1.91 21.20
N ILE A 553 -22.96 1.71 22.35
CA ILE A 553 -23.99 0.67 22.52
C ILE A 553 -25.17 0.94 21.56
N SER A 554 -25.63 2.19 21.48
CA SER A 554 -26.67 2.58 20.50
C SER A 554 -26.21 2.39 19.05
N ALA A 555 -24.95 2.69 18.73
CA ALA A 555 -24.42 2.50 17.39
C ALA A 555 -24.31 1.02 17.00
N ALA A 556 -24.03 0.14 17.98
CA ALA A 556 -23.92 -1.31 17.76
C ALA A 556 -25.24 -1.91 17.26
N SER A 557 -26.38 -1.39 17.74
CA SER A 557 -27.71 -1.80 17.30
C SER A 557 -28.03 -1.43 15.85
N ARG A 558 -27.31 -0.45 15.31
CA ARG A 558 -27.51 0.15 13.99
C ARG A 558 -26.40 -0.20 13.00
N ALA A 559 -25.51 -1.14 13.32
CA ALA A 559 -24.39 -1.48 12.44
C ALA A 559 -24.90 -2.21 11.19
N THR A 560 -24.68 -1.62 10.01
CA THR A 560 -25.22 -2.12 8.74
C THR A 560 -24.23 -2.98 7.93
N ASN A 561 -22.96 -2.98 8.29
CA ASN A 561 -21.93 -3.78 7.63
C ASN A 561 -20.80 -4.16 8.60
N ARG A 562 -19.99 -5.13 8.19
CA ARG A 562 -18.91 -5.71 9.00
C ARG A 562 -17.87 -4.67 9.47
N PHE A 563 -17.59 -3.63 8.70
CA PHE A 563 -16.64 -2.58 9.08
C PHE A 563 -17.18 -1.66 10.17
N ASN A 564 -18.46 -1.30 10.13
CA ASN A 564 -19.12 -0.55 11.21
C ASN A 564 -19.23 -1.40 12.48
N GLU A 565 -19.64 -2.67 12.34
CA GLU A 565 -19.71 -3.61 13.46
C GLU A 565 -18.33 -3.77 14.13
N HIS A 566 -17.27 -3.88 13.32
CA HIS A 566 -15.90 -3.93 13.81
C HIS A 566 -15.55 -2.71 14.64
N SER A 567 -15.60 -1.51 14.05
CA SER A 567 -15.08 -0.31 14.70
C SER A 567 -15.86 0.04 15.97
N VAL A 568 -17.18 -0.19 16.00
CA VAL A 568 -17.98 0.01 17.23
C VAL A 568 -17.61 -1.00 18.32
N THR A 569 -17.53 -2.29 17.96
CA THR A 569 -17.20 -3.34 18.94
C THR A 569 -15.77 -3.18 19.45
N TYR A 570 -14.83 -2.84 18.57
CA TYR A 570 -13.44 -2.62 18.93
C TYR A 570 -13.28 -1.41 19.86
N ALA A 571 -14.00 -0.32 19.59
CA ALA A 571 -14.02 0.85 20.47
C ALA A 571 -14.55 0.52 21.87
N LEU A 572 -15.60 -0.31 21.99
CA LEU A 572 -16.10 -0.80 23.27
C LEU A 572 -15.07 -1.68 24.01
N ILE A 573 -14.28 -2.46 23.29
CA ILE A 573 -13.16 -3.25 23.85
C ILE A 573 -12.06 -2.31 24.38
N GLU A 574 -11.68 -1.28 23.62
CA GLU A 574 -10.64 -0.32 24.02
C GLU A 574 -11.05 0.51 25.25
N LEU A 575 -12.32 0.92 25.33
CA LEU A 575 -12.88 1.63 26.49
C LEU A 575 -12.91 0.78 27.77
N ASN A 576 -12.87 -0.54 27.64
CA ASN A 576 -12.81 -1.51 28.74
C ASN A 576 -13.86 -1.26 29.86
N SER A 577 -15.06 -0.83 29.47
CA SER A 577 -16.16 -0.47 30.38
C SER A 577 -17.23 -1.57 30.40
N SER A 578 -16.94 -2.69 31.07
CA SER A 578 -17.72 -3.93 30.97
C SER A 578 -19.14 -3.86 31.55
N GLY A 579 -19.38 -3.09 32.61
CA GLY A 579 -20.69 -3.03 33.30
C GLY A 579 -21.85 -2.66 32.37
N PRO A 580 -21.83 -1.49 31.71
CA PRO A 580 -22.88 -1.08 30.76
C PRO A 580 -23.03 -2.04 29.57
N VAL A 581 -21.93 -2.64 29.10
CA VAL A 581 -21.97 -3.61 27.99
C VAL A 581 -22.65 -4.91 28.43
N ILE A 582 -22.34 -5.43 29.62
CA ILE A 582 -22.99 -6.61 30.19
C ILE A 582 -24.50 -6.37 30.33
N GLU A 583 -24.91 -5.18 30.75
CA GLU A 583 -26.33 -4.84 30.85
C GLU A 583 -27.02 -4.83 29.48
N ALA A 584 -26.41 -4.19 28.47
CA ALA A 584 -26.94 -4.18 27.11
C ALA A 584 -27.07 -5.59 26.51
N LEU A 585 -26.15 -6.50 26.83
CA LEU A 585 -26.17 -7.88 26.36
C LEU A 585 -27.31 -8.73 26.96
N LYS A 586 -27.99 -8.26 28.02
CA LYS A 586 -29.19 -8.93 28.56
C LYS A 586 -30.43 -8.73 27.70
N ASN A 587 -30.43 -7.81 26.74
CA ASN A 587 -31.57 -7.62 25.84
C ASN A 587 -31.80 -8.91 25.02
N ALA A 588 -33.07 -9.28 24.82
CA ALA A 588 -33.48 -10.44 24.02
C ALA A 588 -32.96 -10.38 22.56
N ASN A 589 -32.67 -9.19 22.06
CA ASN A 589 -31.89 -8.95 20.85
C ASN A 589 -30.66 -8.09 21.18
N PRO A 590 -29.52 -8.68 21.56
CA PRO A 590 -28.31 -7.94 21.93
C PRO A 590 -27.70 -7.13 20.78
N LYS A 591 -28.08 -7.43 19.53
CA LYS A 591 -27.74 -6.64 18.33
C LYS A 591 -28.81 -5.59 18.00
N ASN A 592 -29.88 -5.50 18.79
CA ASN A 592 -30.87 -4.43 18.75
C ASN A 592 -31.38 -4.10 20.17
N PRO A 593 -30.47 -3.70 21.10
CA PRO A 593 -30.76 -3.53 22.53
C PRO A 593 -31.63 -2.32 22.89
#